data_AF-A0A261GER7-F1
#
_entry.id   AF-A0A261GER7-F1
#
_cell.length_a   1.000
_cell.length_b   1.000
_cell.length_c   1.000
_cell.angle_alpha   90.00
_cell.angle_beta   90.00
_cell.angle_gamma   90.00
#
_symmetry.space_group_name_H-M   'P 1'
#
loop_
_entity.id
_entity.type
_entity.pdbx_description
1 polymer ?
#
loop_
_entity_poly.entity_id
_entity_poly.type
_entity_poly.pdbx_seq_one_letter_code
_entity_poly.pdbx_strand_id
1 'polypeptide(L)'
;MRKMDLSISEILQCYDDGLFSEPEMVSRIIYASVYFEPSEIVEQISEELILKIRERVKNPPKTANEIYFLEGKNYSAKVSPGEIRAIEELEKVVCFAGYWRMHVYFQYA
;
A
#
# COMPACT_ATOMS: atom_id res chain seq x y z
N MET A 1 4.75 -18.53 9.20
CA MET A 1 3.86 -17.73 8.33
C MET A 1 3.40 -16.52 9.12
N ARG A 2 3.90 -15.31 8.82
CA ARG A 2 3.27 -14.08 9.34
C ARG A 2 2.24 -13.63 8.32
N LYS A 3 0.96 -13.60 8.72
CA LYS A 3 -0.06 -12.75 8.09
C LYS A 3 0.47 -11.33 8.20
N MET A 4 0.76 -10.65 7.10
CA MET A 4 1.05 -9.22 7.13
C MET A 4 0.21 -8.44 6.12
N ASP A 5 -0.96 -8.96 5.78
CA ASP A 5 -2.00 -8.17 5.14
C ASP A 5 -2.92 -7.70 6.27
N LEU A 6 -2.69 -6.47 6.73
CA LEU A 6 -3.64 -5.78 7.61
C LEU A 6 -4.92 -5.54 6.80
N SER A 7 -6.06 -5.80 7.41
CA SER A 7 -7.36 -5.35 6.91
C SER A 7 -7.41 -3.81 6.88
N ILE A 8 -8.37 -3.25 6.13
CA ILE A 8 -8.55 -1.79 6.05
C ILE A 8 -8.78 -1.19 7.44
N SER A 9 -9.61 -1.82 8.27
CA SER A 9 -9.86 -1.36 9.64
C SER A 9 -8.59 -1.37 10.51
N GLU A 10 -7.73 -2.39 10.37
CA GLU A 10 -6.46 -2.44 11.11
C GLU A 10 -5.47 -1.37 10.63
N ILE A 11 -5.47 -1.03 9.34
CA ILE A 11 -4.64 0.06 8.79
C ILE A 11 -5.08 1.40 9.37
N LEU A 12 -6.39 1.67 9.39
CA LEU A 12 -6.96 2.90 9.95
C LEU A 12 -6.67 3.00 11.46
N GLN A 13 -6.86 1.92 12.21
CA GLN A 13 -6.56 1.91 13.64
C GLN A 13 -5.09 2.26 13.92
N CYS A 14 -4.15 1.68 13.16
CA CYS A 14 -2.74 2.01 13.32
C CYS A 14 -2.43 3.49 13.01
N TYR A 15 -3.14 4.11 12.07
CA TYR A 15 -3.00 5.54 11.78
C TYR A 15 -3.53 6.40 12.92
N ASP A 16 -4.72 6.06 13.44
CA ASP A 16 -5.34 6.77 14.57
C ASP A 16 -4.49 6.66 15.85
N ASP A 17 -3.81 5.53 16.04
CA ASP A 17 -2.85 5.30 17.14
C ASP A 17 -1.51 6.02 16.93
N GLY A 18 -1.32 6.73 15.82
CA GLY A 18 -0.09 7.45 15.48
C GLY A 18 1.08 6.55 15.09
N LEU A 19 0.82 5.28 14.75
CA LEU A 19 1.85 4.32 14.32
C LEU A 19 2.26 4.52 12.86
N PHE A 20 1.38 5.12 12.05
CA PHE A 20 1.67 5.48 10.65
C PHE A 20 1.57 6.98 10.47
N SER A 21 2.47 7.52 9.67
CA SER A 21 2.25 8.81 9.03
C SER A 21 1.15 8.69 7.96
N GLU A 22 0.55 9.82 7.58
CA GLU A 22 -0.46 9.84 6.52
C GLU A 22 0.05 9.27 5.18
N PRO A 23 1.27 9.59 4.70
CA PRO A 23 1.82 8.97 3.50
C PRO A 23 1.94 7.44 3.60
N GLU A 24 2.29 6.91 4.78
CA GLU A 24 2.39 5.46 4.99
C GLU A 24 1.01 4.79 4.99
N MET A 25 0.02 5.41 5.64
CA MET A 25 -1.36 4.92 5.61
C MET A 25 -1.92 4.90 4.19
N VAL A 26 -1.74 5.97 3.40
CA VAL A 26 -2.17 6.01 1.99
C VAL A 26 -1.57 4.85 1.20
N SER A 27 -0.26 4.61 1.36
CA SER A 27 0.41 3.51 0.67
C SER A 27 -0.03 2.13 1.12
N ARG A 28 -0.36 1.97 2.41
CA ARG A 28 -0.91 0.71 2.93
C ARG A 28 -2.30 0.44 2.39
N ILE A 29 -3.14 1.46 2.22
CA ILE A 29 -4.46 1.32 1.59
C ILE A 29 -4.30 0.94 0.11
N ILE A 30 -3.38 1.60 -0.61
CA ILE A 30 -3.06 1.24 -2.00
C ILE A 30 -2.57 -0.21 -2.08
N TYR A 31 -1.69 -0.64 -1.17
CA TYR A 31 -1.22 -2.02 -1.08
C TYR A 31 -2.38 -3.01 -0.84
N ALA A 32 -3.28 -2.68 0.08
CA ALA A 32 -4.43 -3.52 0.42
C ALA A 32 -5.38 -3.73 -0.78
N SER A 33 -5.42 -2.81 -1.74
CA SER A 33 -6.24 -2.96 -2.96
C SER A 33 -5.86 -4.13 -3.86
N VAL A 34 -4.71 -4.78 -3.62
CA VAL A 34 -4.37 -6.05 -4.30
C VAL A 34 -5.18 -7.23 -3.76
N TYR A 35 -5.61 -7.15 -2.50
CA TYR A 35 -6.28 -8.23 -1.78
C TYR A 35 -7.77 -7.97 -1.57
N PHE A 36 -8.20 -6.71 -1.69
CA PHE A 36 -9.60 -6.28 -1.54
C PHE A 36 -10.05 -5.50 -2.77
N GLU A 37 -11.35 -5.51 -3.06
CA GLU A 37 -11.88 -4.75 -4.19
C GLU A 37 -11.85 -3.23 -3.90
N PRO A 38 -11.43 -2.37 -4.85
CA PRO A 38 -11.36 -0.93 -4.63
C PRO A 38 -12.66 -0.30 -4.12
N SER A 39 -13.82 -0.79 -4.55
CA SER A 39 -15.12 -0.32 -4.05
C SER A 39 -15.31 -0.61 -2.56
N GLU A 40 -14.95 -1.81 -2.11
CA GLU A 40 -15.03 -2.21 -0.70
C GLU A 40 -14.12 -1.35 0.18
N ILE A 41 -12.94 -0.98 -0.35
CA ILE A 41 -12.01 -0.09 0.34
C ILE A 41 -12.60 1.31 0.48
N VAL A 42 -13.11 1.86 -0.63
CA VAL A 42 -13.65 3.22 -0.70
C VAL A 42 -14.87 3.39 0.22
N GLU A 43 -15.70 2.36 0.37
CA GLU A 43 -16.83 2.36 1.31
C GLU A 43 -16.41 2.43 2.79
N GLN A 44 -15.17 2.05 3.12
CA GLN A 44 -14.67 1.96 4.50
C GLN A 44 -13.84 3.16 4.96
N ILE A 45 -13.48 4.07 4.06
CA ILE A 45 -12.57 5.19 4.35
C ILE A 45 -13.27 6.54 4.15
N SER A 46 -12.72 7.59 4.75
CA SER A 46 -13.28 8.94 4.61
C SER A 46 -13.03 9.54 3.23
N GLU A 47 -13.90 10.47 2.80
CA GLU A 47 -13.77 11.20 1.53
C GLU A 47 -12.42 11.93 1.42
N GLU A 48 -11.90 12.46 2.53
CA GLU A 48 -10.59 13.09 2.57
C GLU A 48 -9.46 12.12 2.17
N LEU A 49 -9.53 10.87 2.65
CA LEU A 49 -8.56 9.83 2.28
C LEU A 49 -8.73 9.38 0.83
N ILE A 50 -9.98 9.28 0.36
CA ILE A 50 -10.28 8.96 -1.04
C ILE A 50 -9.61 9.97 -1.97
N LEU A 51 -9.73 11.28 -1.68
CA LEU A 51 -9.10 12.33 -2.46
C LEU A 51 -7.57 12.21 -2.48
N LYS A 52 -6.95 11.95 -1.33
CA LYS A 52 -5.49 11.75 -1.22
C LYS A 52 -5.00 10.56 -2.03
N ILE A 53 -5.71 9.42 -1.94
CA ILE A 53 -5.38 8.23 -2.72
C ILE A 53 -5.57 8.50 -4.21
N ARG A 54 -6.70 9.11 -4.60
CA ARG A 54 -6.99 9.45 -6.00
C ARG A 54 -5.89 10.32 -6.61
N GLU A 55 -5.46 11.36 -5.92
CA GLU A 55 -4.36 12.20 -6.38
C GLU A 55 -3.05 11.40 -6.49
N ARG A 56 -2.77 10.52 -5.52
CA ARG A 56 -1.57 9.69 -5.50
C ARG A 56 -1.51 8.71 -6.66
N VAL A 57 -2.63 8.12 -7.07
CA VAL A 57 -2.71 7.09 -8.13
C VAL A 57 -3.11 7.64 -9.50
N LYS A 58 -3.37 8.94 -9.61
CA LYS A 58 -3.76 9.61 -10.86
C LYS A 58 -2.79 9.35 -12.01
N ASN A 59 -1.49 9.34 -11.69
CA ASN A 59 -0.41 9.00 -12.63
C ASN A 59 0.33 7.77 -12.08
N PRO A 60 -0.15 6.55 -12.39
CA PRO A 60 0.45 5.34 -11.84
C PRO A 60 1.88 5.16 -12.39
N PRO A 61 2.78 4.54 -11.61
CA PRO A 61 4.13 4.25 -12.08
C PRO A 61 4.09 3.36 -13.33
N LYS A 62 5.04 3.58 -14.25
CA LYS A 62 5.14 2.77 -15.48
C LYS A 62 5.82 1.43 -15.23
N THR A 63 6.68 1.38 -14.23
CA THR A 63 7.41 0.18 -13.81
C THR A 63 7.41 0.04 -12.30
N ALA A 64 7.48 -1.20 -11.78
CA ALA A 64 7.57 -1.44 -10.34
C ALA A 64 8.83 -0.83 -9.70
N ASN A 65 9.90 -0.63 -10.49
CA ASN A 65 11.14 0.00 -10.04
C ASN A 65 11.00 1.49 -9.72
N GLU A 66 9.95 2.15 -10.21
CA GLU A 66 9.64 3.55 -9.86
C GLU A 66 9.02 3.68 -8.45
N ILE A 67 8.75 2.55 -7.78
CA ILE A 67 8.23 2.53 -6.41
C ILE A 67 9.40 2.48 -5.43
N TYR A 68 9.65 3.60 -4.77
CA TYR A 68 10.70 3.75 -3.76
C TYR A 68 10.21 3.46 -2.33
N PHE A 69 9.10 2.72 -2.18
CA PHE A 69 8.56 2.47 -0.85
C PHE A 69 9.50 1.57 -0.05
N LEU A 70 9.86 2.08 1.14
CA LEU A 70 10.39 1.37 2.32
C LEU A 70 11.92 1.24 2.42
N GLU A 71 12.65 2.35 2.24
CA GLU A 71 13.90 2.50 2.99
C GLU A 71 13.56 2.58 4.49
N GLY A 72 14.05 1.62 5.30
CA GLY A 72 13.94 1.70 6.77
C GLY A 72 13.38 0.48 7.49
N LYS A 73 13.11 -0.65 6.81
CA LYS A 73 12.75 -1.88 7.53
C LYS A 73 13.95 -2.44 8.29
N ASN A 74 13.82 -2.48 9.62
CA ASN A 74 14.75 -3.20 10.48
C ASN A 74 14.53 -4.71 10.33
N TYR A 75 15.19 -5.31 9.35
CA TYR A 75 15.24 -6.76 9.23
C TYR A 75 16.00 -7.33 10.44
N SER A 76 15.44 -8.33 11.11
CA SER A 76 16.15 -9.01 12.19
C SER A 76 17.46 -9.61 11.66
N ALA A 77 18.50 -9.69 12.48
CA ALA A 77 19.83 -10.22 12.11
C ALA A 77 19.83 -11.66 11.55
N LYS A 78 18.68 -12.35 11.54
CA LYS A 78 18.51 -13.72 11.05
C LYS A 78 18.05 -13.82 9.58
N VAL A 79 17.72 -12.71 8.91
CA VAL A 79 17.27 -12.72 7.51
C VAL A 79 18.48 -12.52 6.58
N SER A 80 18.64 -13.37 5.57
CA SER A 80 19.76 -13.24 4.64
C SER A 80 19.58 -12.02 3.72
N PRO A 81 20.67 -11.42 3.19
CA PRO A 81 20.57 -10.33 2.23
C PRO A 81 19.78 -10.68 0.96
N GLY A 82 19.79 -11.95 0.55
CA GLY A 82 19.00 -12.42 -0.59
C GLY A 82 17.49 -12.39 -0.31
N GLU A 83 17.09 -12.82 0.88
CA GLU A 83 15.68 -12.78 1.32
C GLU A 83 15.19 -11.34 1.49
N ILE A 84 16.01 -10.44 2.03
CA ILE A 84 15.69 -9.01 2.14
C ILE A 84 15.34 -8.45 0.77
N ARG A 85 16.21 -8.66 -0.23
CA ARG A 85 15.95 -8.20 -1.61
C ARG A 85 14.68 -8.81 -2.19
N ALA A 86 14.43 -10.09 -1.96
CA ALA A 86 13.23 -10.75 -2.46
C ALA A 86 11.94 -10.15 -1.83
N ILE A 87 11.99 -9.81 -0.54
CA ILE A 87 10.88 -9.14 0.16
C ILE A 87 10.66 -7.74 -0.41
N GLU A 88 11.72 -6.95 -0.59
CA GLU A 88 11.63 -5.60 -1.15
C GLU A 88 11.08 -5.62 -2.58
N GLU A 89 11.54 -6.54 -3.42
CA GLU A 89 11.02 -6.69 -4.79
C GLU A 89 9.56 -7.13 -4.79
N LEU A 90 9.17 -8.05 -3.91
CA LEU A 90 7.76 -8.44 -3.76
C LEU A 90 6.91 -7.23 -3.37
N GLU A 91 7.35 -6.43 -2.40
CA GLU A 91 6.60 -5.25 -1.94
C GLU A 91 6.46 -4.19 -3.03
N LYS A 92 7.49 -3.98 -3.85
CA LYS A 92 7.41 -3.10 -5.03
C LYS A 92 6.37 -3.60 -6.03
N VAL A 93 6.38 -4.89 -6.34
CA VAL A 93 5.42 -5.49 -7.29
C VAL A 93 3.99 -5.40 -6.78
N VAL A 94 3.76 -5.69 -5.49
CA VAL A 94 2.42 -5.60 -4.89
C VAL A 94 1.94 -4.16 -4.87
N CYS A 95 2.78 -3.21 -4.45
CA CYS A 95 2.43 -1.80 -4.46
C CYS A 95 2.11 -1.31 -5.88
N PHE A 96 2.90 -1.74 -6.88
CA PHE A 96 2.66 -1.43 -8.29
C PHE A 96 1.30 -1.92 -8.77
N ALA A 97 0.94 -3.16 -8.45
CA ALA A 97 -0.38 -3.70 -8.77
C ALA A 97 -1.50 -2.89 -8.09
N GLY A 98 -1.30 -2.51 -6.81
CA GLY A 98 -2.26 -1.70 -6.06
C GLY A 98 -2.49 -0.31 -6.67
N TYR A 99 -1.42 0.36 -7.09
CA TYR A 99 -1.51 1.64 -7.80
C TYR A 99 -2.39 1.54 -9.05
N TRP A 100 -2.17 0.51 -9.86
CA TRP A 100 -2.95 0.31 -11.09
C TRP A 100 -4.40 -0.07 -10.83
N ARG A 101 -4.68 -0.92 -9.83
CA ARG A 101 -6.07 -1.28 -9.46
C ARG A 101 -6.87 -0.06 -9.03
N MET A 102 -6.32 0.76 -8.14
CA MET A 102 -6.98 1.99 -7.69
C MET A 102 -7.08 3.04 -8.80
N HIS A 103 -6.06 3.15 -9.66
CA HIS A 103 -6.10 4.03 -10.82
C HIS A 103 -7.26 3.72 -11.75
N VAL A 104 -7.39 2.44 -12.16
CA VAL A 104 -8.49 1.98 -13.02
C VAL A 104 -9.83 2.24 -12.35
N TYR A 105 -9.98 1.90 -11.07
CA TYR A 105 -11.23 2.18 -10.35
C TYR A 105 -11.62 3.66 -10.42
N PHE A 106 -10.73 4.59 -10.06
CA PHE A 106 -11.07 6.02 -10.05
C PHE A 106 -11.21 6.66 -11.44
N GLN A 107 -10.74 6.02 -12.51
CA GLN A 107 -10.98 6.52 -13.87
C GLN A 107 -12.35 6.10 -14.43
N TYR A 108 -12.91 5.00 -13.95
CA TYR A 108 -14.12 4.40 -14.53
C TYR A 108 -15.32 4.31 -13.56
N ALA A 109 -15.15 4.69 -12.29
CA ALA A 109 -16.22 4.80 -11.28
C ALA A 109 -16.71 6.25 -11.15
#